data_AF-A0A8J3IG10-F1
#
_entry.id   AF-A0A8J3IG10-F1
#
_cell.length_a   1.000
_cell.length_b   1.000
_cell.length_c   1.000
_cell.angle_alpha   90.00
_cell.angle_beta   90.00
_cell.angle_gamma   90.00
#
_symmetry.space_group_name_H-M   'P 1'
#
loop_
_entity.id
_entity.type
_entity.pdbx_description
1 polymer ?
#
loop_
_entity_poly.entity_id
_entity_poly.type
_entity_poly.pdbx_seq_one_letter_code
_entity_poly.pdbx_strand_id
1 'polypeptide(L)'
;MRLSAFQEHYSLHDSPINSLQYFPEQGKLTLEVDICDDGQWPFPIKSDPMPLTFVFTGVSHYSVSTGSLDCEQDEIHDARLLPSAKPGKEIIEFILFTTSNQGTEDVKFLQIEAESVNWVIS
;
A
#
# COMPACT_ATOMS: atom_id res chain seq x y z
N MET A 1 8.95 -10.26 -3.49
CA MET A 1 9.89 -10.09 -2.36
C MET A 1 9.16 -10.10 -1.02
N ARG A 2 9.87 -10.20 0.11
CA ARG A 2 9.26 -10.05 1.45
C ARG A 2 8.77 -8.62 1.69
N LEU A 3 7.77 -8.43 2.53
CA LEU A 3 7.23 -7.11 2.88
C LEU A 3 8.26 -6.30 3.68
N SER A 4 9.09 -6.98 4.46
CA SER A 4 10.26 -6.38 5.12
C SER A 4 11.24 -5.73 4.16
N ALA A 5 11.67 -6.47 3.13
CA ALA A 5 12.54 -5.93 2.10
C ALA A 5 11.87 -4.80 1.30
N PHE A 6 10.56 -4.89 1.09
CA PHE A 6 9.80 -3.85 0.42
C PHE A 6 9.83 -2.51 1.18
N GLN A 7 9.58 -2.51 2.49
CA GLN A 7 9.59 -1.28 3.28
C GLN A 7 10.98 -0.60 3.32
N GLU A 8 12.07 -1.36 3.21
CA GLU A 8 13.44 -0.81 3.17
C GLU A 8 13.77 -0.09 1.86
N HIS A 9 13.06 -0.40 0.78
CA HIS A 9 13.39 0.10 -0.57
C HIS A 9 12.45 1.20 -1.08
N TYR A 10 11.27 1.37 -0.47
CA TYR A 10 10.23 2.25 -0.98
C TYR A 10 9.75 3.25 0.07
N SER A 11 9.77 4.53 -0.29
CA SER A 11 9.10 5.60 0.45
C SER A 11 7.73 5.82 -0.18
N LEU A 12 6.68 5.45 0.54
CA LEU A 12 5.29 5.56 0.10
C LEU A 12 4.59 6.77 0.70
N HIS A 13 5.35 7.71 1.24
CA HIS A 13 4.84 8.96 1.75
C HIS A 13 4.28 9.79 0.59
N ASP A 14 3.19 10.52 0.85
CA ASP A 14 2.46 11.32 -0.13
C ASP A 14 2.11 10.53 -1.41
N SER A 15 1.61 9.30 -1.24
CA SER A 15 1.26 8.42 -2.36
C SER A 15 -0.26 8.19 -2.43
N PRO A 16 -0.98 8.87 -3.33
CA PRO A 16 -2.41 8.65 -3.56
C PRO A 16 -2.73 7.20 -3.92
N ILE A 17 -3.81 6.65 -3.39
CA ILE A 17 -4.27 5.30 -3.75
C ILE A 17 -5.22 5.38 -4.93
N ASN A 18 -4.82 4.87 -6.09
CA ASN A 18 -5.65 4.88 -7.29
C ASN A 18 -6.66 3.73 -7.32
N SER A 19 -6.25 2.54 -6.85
CA SER A 19 -7.13 1.37 -6.84
C SER A 19 -6.71 0.31 -5.84
N LEU A 20 -7.69 -0.43 -5.31
CA LEU A 20 -7.48 -1.60 -4.46
C LEU A 20 -8.39 -2.73 -4.95
N GLN A 21 -7.81 -3.89 -5.30
CA GLN A 21 -8.57 -5.05 -5.75
C GLN A 21 -8.11 -6.32 -5.03
N TYR A 22 -9.05 -7.08 -4.49
CA TYR A 22 -8.79 -8.35 -3.82
C TYR A 22 -9.36 -9.54 -4.59
N PHE A 23 -8.51 -10.53 -4.85
CA PHE A 23 -8.83 -11.76 -5.56
C PHE A 23 -8.67 -12.96 -4.60
N PRO A 24 -9.72 -13.29 -3.81
CA PRO A 24 -9.64 -14.29 -2.74
C PRO A 24 -9.25 -15.68 -3.25
N GLU A 25 -9.83 -16.12 -4.37
CA GLU A 25 -9.53 -17.42 -4.98
C GLU A 25 -8.05 -17.57 -5.40
N GLN A 26 -7.36 -16.45 -5.60
CA GLN A 26 -5.94 -16.41 -5.98
C GLN A 26 -5.03 -16.08 -4.80
N GLY A 27 -5.58 -15.75 -3.63
CA GLY A 27 -4.82 -15.21 -2.49
C GLY A 27 -4.01 -13.98 -2.88
N LYS A 28 -4.58 -13.08 -3.71
CA LYS A 28 -3.89 -11.95 -4.32
C LYS A 28 -4.61 -10.65 -4.02
N LEU A 29 -3.86 -9.58 -3.75
CA LEU A 29 -4.37 -8.22 -3.63
C LEU A 29 -3.49 -7.29 -4.47
N THR A 30 -4.11 -6.41 -5.25
CA THR A 30 -3.41 -5.36 -5.98
C THR A 30 -3.75 -4.01 -5.41
N LEU A 31 -2.73 -3.21 -5.13
CA LEU A 31 -2.83 -1.83 -4.66
C LEU A 31 -2.09 -0.96 -5.65
N GLU A 32 -2.80 -0.10 -6.35
CA GLU A 32 -2.23 0.86 -7.28
C GLU A 32 -2.12 2.20 -6.58
N VAL A 33 -0.95 2.81 -6.66
CA VAL A 33 -0.66 4.11 -6.05
C VAL A 33 0.10 4.97 -7.04
N ASP A 34 -0.03 6.27 -6.91
CA ASP A 34 0.92 7.20 -7.52
C ASP A 34 2.07 7.42 -6.54
N ILE A 35 3.28 7.04 -6.93
CA ILE A 35 4.46 7.31 -6.11
C ILE A 35 5.05 8.68 -6.47
N CYS A 36 5.33 9.50 -5.46
CA CYS A 36 6.18 10.67 -5.63
C CYS A 36 7.65 10.23 -5.79
N ASP A 37 8.24 10.52 -6.95
CA ASP A 37 9.60 10.10 -7.31
C ASP A 37 10.66 11.04 -6.71
N ASP A 38 10.96 10.86 -5.42
CA ASP A 38 12.02 11.58 -4.71
C ASP A 38 13.40 10.89 -4.83
N GLY A 39 13.72 10.28 -5.97
CA GLY A 39 15.02 9.61 -6.18
C GLY A 39 15.13 8.28 -5.42
N GLN A 40 13.98 7.66 -5.13
CA GLN A 40 13.89 6.38 -4.44
C GLN A 40 14.22 5.22 -5.38
N TRP A 41 14.96 4.22 -4.90
CA TRP A 41 15.33 3.07 -5.74
C TRP A 41 14.08 2.28 -6.18
N PRO A 42 13.93 1.90 -7.47
CA PRO A 42 14.90 1.94 -8.57
C PRO A 42 14.80 3.18 -9.49
N PHE A 43 14.21 4.28 -9.04
CA PHE A 43 13.99 5.52 -9.78
C PHE A 43 14.99 6.61 -9.34
N PRO A 44 16.21 6.66 -9.91
CA PRO A 44 17.26 7.56 -9.46
C PRO A 44 17.10 9.02 -9.94
N ILE A 45 16.04 9.35 -10.69
CA ILE A 45 15.87 10.66 -11.33
C ILE A 45 14.46 11.15 -11.09
N LYS A 46 14.33 12.30 -10.42
CA LYS A 46 13.07 13.00 -10.17
C LYS A 46 12.22 13.10 -11.44
N SER A 47 11.08 12.41 -11.44
CA SER A 47 10.10 12.42 -12.52
C SER A 47 8.70 12.76 -11.98
N ASP A 48 7.75 12.98 -12.88
CA ASP A 48 6.34 13.21 -12.53
C ASP A 48 5.80 12.02 -11.70
N PRO A 49 4.75 12.20 -10.87
CA PRO A 49 4.11 11.10 -10.15
C PRO A 49 3.80 9.95 -11.12
N MET A 50 4.24 8.75 -10.75
CA MET A 50 4.14 7.58 -11.62
C MET A 50 3.23 6.52 -11.00
N PRO A 51 2.27 5.98 -11.77
CA PRO A 51 1.41 4.92 -11.28
C PRO A 51 2.23 3.63 -11.12
N LEU A 52 2.13 3.03 -9.93
CA LEU A 52 2.81 1.79 -9.59
C LEU A 52 1.82 0.84 -8.92
N THR A 53 1.77 -0.39 -9.42
CA THR A 53 0.87 -1.42 -8.87
C THR A 53 1.66 -2.39 -8.00
N PHE A 54 1.41 -2.35 -6.70
CA PHE A 54 1.84 -3.38 -5.76
C PHE A 54 0.96 -4.61 -5.87
N VAL A 55 1.58 -5.76 -6.03
CA VAL A 55 0.94 -7.07 -6.15
C VAL A 55 1.33 -7.92 -4.97
N PHE A 56 0.42 -8.04 -4.00
CA PHE A 56 0.55 -8.90 -2.84
C PHE A 56 0.05 -10.30 -3.18
N THR A 57 0.81 -11.32 -2.78
CA THR A 57 0.48 -12.74 -3.02
C THR A 57 0.56 -13.53 -1.72
N GLY A 58 -0.19 -14.63 -1.66
CA GLY A 58 -0.36 -15.38 -0.42
C GLY A 58 -1.11 -14.58 0.64
N VAL A 59 -2.02 -13.69 0.22
CA VAL A 59 -2.83 -12.85 1.09
C VAL A 59 -3.77 -13.74 1.89
N SER A 60 -3.64 -13.74 3.22
CA SER A 60 -4.57 -14.46 4.10
C SER A 60 -5.52 -13.59 4.87
N HIS A 61 -5.26 -12.29 4.92
CA HIS A 61 -6.15 -11.32 5.53
C HIS A 61 -5.86 -9.94 4.94
N TYR A 62 -6.90 -9.14 4.76
CA TYR A 62 -6.78 -7.70 4.57
C TYR A 62 -7.93 -7.00 5.28
N SER A 63 -7.71 -5.78 5.76
CA SER A 63 -8.73 -5.00 6.44
C SER A 63 -8.47 -3.49 6.29
N VAL A 64 -9.53 -2.71 6.40
CA VAL A 64 -9.49 -1.25 6.51
C VAL A 64 -10.20 -0.88 7.81
N SER A 65 -9.52 -0.16 8.72
CA SER A 65 -10.02 0.10 10.09
C SER A 65 -11.34 0.89 10.14
N THR A 66 -11.58 1.74 9.15
CA THR A 66 -12.64 2.75 9.16
C THR A 66 -13.20 2.96 7.76
N GLY A 67 -14.47 2.58 7.57
CA GLY A 67 -15.18 2.75 6.30
C GLY A 67 -14.63 1.91 5.14
N SER A 68 -15.00 2.28 3.93
CA SER A 68 -14.37 1.81 2.70
C SER A 68 -13.17 2.69 2.35
N LEU A 69 -12.22 2.11 1.63
CA LEU A 69 -11.16 2.89 0.99
C LEU A 69 -11.79 3.77 -0.10
N ASP A 70 -11.50 5.06 -0.07
CA ASP A 70 -11.92 6.03 -1.08
C ASP A 70 -10.68 6.41 -1.90
N CYS A 71 -10.55 5.81 -3.08
CA CYS A 71 -9.37 5.99 -3.93
C CYS A 71 -9.25 7.42 -4.50
N GLU A 72 -10.27 8.27 -4.36
CA GLU A 72 -10.18 9.69 -4.78
C GLU A 72 -9.64 10.59 -3.65
N GLN A 73 -9.61 10.10 -2.40
CA GLN A 73 -9.33 10.91 -1.21
C GLN A 73 -8.28 10.30 -0.27
N ASP A 74 -8.01 9.00 -0.38
CA ASP A 74 -7.10 8.29 0.50
C ASP A 74 -5.68 8.32 -0.04
N GLU A 75 -4.76 8.80 0.78
CA GLU A 75 -3.34 8.92 0.49
C GLU A 75 -2.52 8.19 1.55
N ILE A 76 -1.49 7.45 1.11
CA ILE A 76 -0.55 6.81 2.02
C ILE A 76 0.35 7.88 2.62
N HIS A 77 0.31 8.00 3.94
CA HIS A 77 1.21 8.86 4.70
C HIS A 77 2.43 8.08 5.19
N ASP A 78 2.22 6.88 5.73
CA ASP A 78 3.30 6.05 6.25
C ASP A 78 2.95 4.56 6.12
N ALA A 79 3.95 3.70 6.21
CA ALA A 79 3.79 2.25 6.21
C ALA A 79 4.66 1.64 7.31
N ARG A 80 4.11 0.67 8.04
CA ARG A 80 4.87 -0.09 9.05
C ARG A 80 4.61 -1.58 8.98
N LEU A 81 5.62 -2.36 9.36
CA LEU A 81 5.48 -3.80 9.50
C LEU A 81 4.98 -4.17 10.90
N LEU A 82 4.03 -5.09 10.92
CA LEU A 82 3.51 -5.70 12.13
C LEU A 82 3.83 -7.21 12.13
N PRO A 83 4.02 -7.82 13.32
CA PRO A 83 4.25 -9.26 13.40
C PRO A 83 3.01 -10.04 12.95
N SER A 84 3.21 -11.06 12.10
CA SER A 84 2.17 -12.04 11.79
C SER A 84 2.29 -13.25 12.73
N ALA A 85 1.14 -13.80 13.14
CA ALA A 85 1.08 -15.08 13.85
C ALA A 85 1.22 -16.29 12.90
N LYS A 86 1.15 -16.08 11.58
CA LYS A 86 1.23 -17.14 10.56
C LYS A 86 2.67 -17.33 10.09
N PRO A 87 3.18 -18.58 10.08
CA PRO A 87 4.51 -18.86 9.57
C PRO A 87 4.69 -18.38 8.12
N GLY A 88 5.79 -17.67 7.85
CA GLY A 88 6.15 -17.22 6.51
C GLY A 88 5.37 -16.00 6.01
N LYS A 89 4.56 -15.35 6.85
CA LYS A 89 3.80 -14.15 6.49
C LYS A 89 4.25 -12.93 7.28
N GLU A 90 3.96 -11.78 6.72
CA GLU A 90 4.19 -10.47 7.32
C GLU A 90 2.92 -9.64 7.18
N ILE A 91 2.72 -8.67 8.06
CA ILE A 91 1.64 -7.70 7.95
C ILE A 91 2.27 -6.36 7.63
N ILE A 92 1.84 -5.72 6.55
CA ILE A 92 2.09 -4.30 6.31
C ILE A 92 0.82 -3.53 6.65
N GLU A 93 0.98 -2.47 7.45
CA GLU A 93 -0.07 -1.50 7.75
C GLU A 93 0.29 -0.18 7.09
N PHE A 94 -0.54 0.24 6.14
CA PHE A 94 -0.50 1.59 5.58
C PHE A 94 -1.36 2.51 6.44
N ILE A 95 -0.77 3.61 6.87
CA ILE A 95 -1.42 4.72 7.55
C ILE A 95 -1.86 5.68 6.46
N LEU A 96 -3.16 5.88 6.35
CA LEU A 96 -3.77 6.70 5.32
C LEU A 96 -4.35 7.96 5.92
N PHE A 97 -4.16 9.08 5.24
CA PHE A 97 -4.94 10.29 5.47
C PHE A 97 -6.06 10.35 4.45
N THR A 98 -7.25 10.69 4.93
CA THR A 98 -8.45 10.86 4.10
C THR A 98 -8.98 12.26 4.33
N THR A 99 -9.29 12.97 3.26
CA THR A 99 -9.95 14.28 3.36
C THR A 99 -11.42 14.13 3.05
N SER A 100 -12.26 14.10 4.08
CA SER A 100 -13.72 14.03 3.87
C SER A 100 -14.23 15.23 3.07
N ASN A 101 -15.36 15.07 2.38
CA ASN A 101 -16.06 16.15 1.65
C ASN A 101 -16.42 17.38 2.51
N GLN A 102 -16.29 17.29 3.84
CA GLN A 102 -16.50 18.39 4.78
C GLN A 102 -15.20 19.07 5.23
N GLY A 103 -14.05 18.70 4.63
CA GLY A 103 -12.73 19.25 4.96
C GLY A 103 -12.17 18.76 6.30
N THR A 104 -12.70 17.67 6.85
CA THR A 104 -12.13 17.03 8.05
C THR A 104 -11.17 15.93 7.61
N GLU A 105 -9.92 16.01 8.07
CA GLU A 105 -8.91 14.96 7.92
C GLU A 105 -9.20 13.83 8.92
N ASP A 106 -9.34 12.61 8.41
CA ASP A 106 -9.44 11.40 9.22
C ASP A 106 -8.24 10.49 8.94
N VAL A 107 -7.96 9.57 9.87
CA VAL A 107 -6.90 8.57 9.72
C VAL A 107 -7.52 7.20 9.51
N LYS A 108 -7.08 6.49 8.45
CA LYS A 108 -7.45 5.09 8.19
C LYS A 108 -6.21 4.20 8.24
N PHE A 109 -6.41 2.93 8.53
CA PHE A 109 -5.36 1.91 8.50
C PHE A 109 -5.74 0.81 7.51
N LEU A 110 -4.94 0.61 6.46
CA LEU A 110 -5.05 -0.53 5.55
C LEU A 110 -4.02 -1.58 5.98
N GLN A 111 -4.49 -2.71 6.48
CA GLN A 111 -3.63 -3.82 6.88
C GLN A 111 -3.71 -4.95 5.84
N ILE A 112 -2.55 -5.47 5.44
CA ILE A 112 -2.45 -6.60 4.51
C ILE A 112 -1.50 -7.64 5.10
N GLU A 113 -2.02 -8.83 5.37
CA GLU A 113 -1.22 -10.00 5.77
C GLU A 113 -0.93 -10.87 4.54
N ALA A 114 0.33 -10.92 4.11
CA ALA A 114 0.75 -11.59 2.88
C ALA A 114 2.10 -12.32 3.02
N GLU A 115 2.39 -13.19 2.06
CA GLU A 115 3.67 -13.91 1.97
C GLU A 115 4.71 -13.07 1.23
N SER A 116 4.29 -12.35 0.20
CA SER A 116 5.18 -11.50 -0.59
C SER A 116 4.46 -10.37 -1.29
N VAL A 117 5.22 -9.37 -1.72
CA VAL A 117 4.82 -8.26 -2.57
C VAL A 117 5.77 -8.13 -3.75
N ASN A 118 5.26 -7.81 -4.93
CA ASN A 118 6.02 -7.38 -6.10
C ASN A 118 5.43 -6.07 -6.64
N TRP A 119 6.09 -5.38 -7.55
CA TRP A 119 5.51 -4.23 -8.24
C TRP A 119 5.58 -4.38 -9.75
N VAL A 120 4.68 -3.69 -10.42
CA VAL A 120 4.72 -3.45 -11.87
C VAL A 120 4.51 -1.96 -12.12
N ILE A 121 5.25 -1.42 -13.10
CA ILE A 121 5.00 -0.07 -13.62
C ILE A 121 3.78 -0.18 -14.54
N SER A 122 2.78 0.66 -14.29
CA SER A 122 1.52 0.71 -15.06
C SER A 122 1.66 1.57 -16.31
#